data_AF-A0A816MES4-F1
#
_entry.id   AF-A0A816MES4-F1
#
_cell.length_a   1.000
_cell.length_b   1.000
_cell.length_c   1.000
_cell.angle_alpha   90.00
_cell.angle_beta   90.00
_cell.angle_gamma   90.00
#
_symmetry.space_group_name_H-M   'P 1'
#
loop_
_entity.id
_entity.type
_entity.pdbx_description
1 polymer ?
#
loop_
_entity_poly.entity_id
_entity_poly.type
_entity_poly.pdbx_seq_one_letter_code
_entity_poly.pdbx_strand_id
1 'polypeptide(L)'
;MEVLFDLASVFKITDIKYDEINPKWNIYLMTTDEGTNIVQAYIDSIQIESKEINVDFIFARLLIQMGEYSLAHDYLTKLTTIPNL
;
A
#
# COMPACT_ATOMS: atom_id res chain seq x y z
N MET A 1 26.00 -8.89 -22.47
CA MET A 1 25.38 -7.62 -22.07
C MET A 1 24.44 -7.94 -20.94
N GLU A 2 24.80 -7.55 -19.72
CA GLU A 2 24.01 -7.80 -18.53
C GLU A 2 23.20 -6.54 -18.23
N VAL A 3 21.95 -6.71 -17.80
CA VAL A 3 21.07 -5.61 -17.39
C VAL A 3 20.80 -5.81 -15.91
N LEU A 4 21.18 -4.82 -15.10
CA LEU A 4 20.95 -4.82 -13.67
C LEU A 4 19.61 -4.13 -13.40
N PHE A 5 18.80 -4.75 -12.55
CA PHE A 5 17.55 -4.19 -12.06
C PHE A 5 17.69 -3.84 -10.59
N ASP A 6 17.10 -2.73 -10.19
CA ASP A 6 16.96 -2.38 -8.77
C ASP A 6 15.97 -3.34 -8.09
N LEU A 7 16.13 -3.56 -6.79
CA LEU A 7 15.26 -4.42 -5.99
C LEU A 7 13.80 -3.95 -6.00
N ALA A 8 13.59 -2.64 -6.19
CA ALA A 8 12.28 -2.02 -6.30
C ALA A 8 11.63 -2.15 -7.70
N SER A 9 12.32 -2.76 -8.68
CA SER A 9 11.80 -2.89 -10.04
C SER A 9 10.60 -3.84 -10.08
N VAL A 10 9.50 -3.39 -10.67
CA VAL A 10 8.29 -4.21 -10.82
C VAL A 10 8.19 -4.72 -12.26
N PHE A 11 7.85 -6.00 -12.38
CA PHE A 11 7.68 -6.67 -13.66
C PHE A 11 6.28 -7.27 -13.75
N LYS A 12 5.66 -7.10 -14.90
CA LYS A 12 4.40 -7.76 -15.24
C LYS A 12 4.72 -9.06 -15.98
N ILE A 13 4.16 -10.17 -15.51
CA ILE A 13 4.22 -11.43 -16.23
C ILE A 13 3.29 -11.32 -17.45
N THR A 14 3.85 -11.48 -18.65
CA THR A 14 3.08 -11.42 -19.89
C THR A 14 2.70 -12.80 -20.39
N ASP A 15 3.54 -13.81 -20.15
CA ASP A 15 3.31 -15.17 -20.64
C ASP A 15 4.13 -16.19 -19.84
N ILE A 16 3.63 -17.41 -19.74
CA ILE A 16 4.31 -18.55 -19.10
C ILE A 16 4.13 -19.76 -20.01
N LYS A 17 5.24 -20.31 -20.51
CA LYS A 17 5.24 -21.46 -21.40
C LYS A 17 6.15 -22.55 -20.87
N TYR A 18 5.65 -23.78 -20.84
CA TYR A 18 6.48 -24.95 -20.61
C TYR A 18 7.12 -25.39 -21.93
N ASP A 19 8.42 -25.61 -21.94
CA ASP A 19 9.15 -26.21 -23.06
C ASP A 19 9.25 -27.72 -22.82
N GLU A 20 8.55 -28.52 -23.62
CA GLU A 20 8.56 -29.97 -23.51
C GLU A 20 9.86 -30.60 -24.05
N ILE A 21 10.58 -29.89 -24.93
CA ILE A 21 11.83 -30.37 -25.55
C ILE A 21 13.00 -30.18 -24.58
N ASN A 22 13.03 -29.04 -23.90
CA ASN A 22 13.93 -28.79 -22.78
C ASN A 22 13.07 -28.56 -21.54
N PRO A 23 12.84 -29.56 -20.67
CA PRO A 23 11.84 -29.50 -19.60
C PRO A 23 12.11 -28.36 -18.63
N LYS A 24 11.56 -27.18 -18.94
CA LYS A 24 11.75 -25.92 -18.22
C LYS A 24 10.57 -24.99 -18.47
N TRP A 25 10.37 -24.10 -17.51
CA TRP A 25 9.39 -23.03 -17.62
C TRP A 25 10.07 -21.77 -18.16
N ASN A 26 9.55 -21.24 -19.27
CA ASN A 26 9.91 -19.95 -19.80
C ASN A 26 8.88 -18.93 -19.31
N ILE A 27 9.32 -17.98 -18.48
CA ILE A 27 8.49 -16.90 -17.94
C ILE A 27 8.89 -15.62 -18.66
N TYR A 28 7.93 -15.00 -19.33
CA TYR A 28 8.14 -13.74 -20.05
C TYR A 28 7.65 -12.58 -19.18
N LEU A 29 8.53 -11.60 -19.00
CA LEU A 29 8.35 -10.47 -18.12
C LEU A 29 8.51 -9.17 -18.91
N MET A 30 7.74 -8.15 -18.57
CA MET A 30 7.91 -6.79 -19.06
C MET A 30 8.04 -5.84 -17.88
N THR A 31 8.97 -4.89 -17.96
CA THR A 31 9.10 -3.80 -16.98
C THR A 31 7.82 -2.99 -16.93
N THR A 32 7.33 -2.68 -15.73
CA THR A 32 6.09 -1.91 -15.56
C THR A 32 6.25 -0.86 -14.46
N ASP A 33 5.68 0.31 -14.72
CA ASP A 33 5.57 1.40 -13.74
C ASP A 33 4.30 1.27 -12.87
N GLU A 34 3.52 0.19 -13.06
CA GLU A 34 2.30 -0.10 -12.28
C GLU A 34 2.57 -0.10 -10.77
N GLY A 35 3.74 -0.55 -10.33
CA GLY A 35 4.14 -0.48 -8.92
C GLY A 35 4.20 0.95 -8.38
N THR A 36 4.83 1.85 -9.12
CA THR A 36 4.90 3.28 -8.78
C THR A 36 3.51 3.91 -8.78
N ASN A 37 2.66 3.52 -9.73
CA ASN A 37 1.28 4.01 -9.79
C ASN A 37 0.43 3.55 -8.60
N ILE A 38 0.60 2.32 -8.12
CA ILE A 38 -0.08 1.80 -6.92
C ILE A 38 0.35 2.58 -5.67
N VAL A 39 1.66 2.82 -5.52
CA VAL A 39 2.19 3.60 -4.40
C VAL A 39 1.68 5.03 -4.44
N GLN A 40 1.67 5.66 -5.62
CA GLN A 40 1.15 7.01 -5.79
C GLN A 40 -0.35 7.07 -5.46
N ALA A 41 -1.15 6.11 -5.93
CA ALA A 41 -2.57 6.04 -5.62
C ALA A 41 -2.86 5.87 -4.11
N TYR A 42 -1.99 5.15 -3.39
CA TYR A 42 -2.07 5.05 -1.93
C TYR A 42 -1.69 6.36 -1.24
N ILE A 43 -0.64 7.04 -1.68
CA ILE A 43 -0.26 8.36 -1.13
C ILE A 43 -1.40 9.37 -1.37
N ASP A 44 -1.98 9.39 -2.56
CA ASP A 44 -3.06 10.30 -2.93
C ASP A 44 -4.32 10.03 -2.09
N SER A 45 -4.66 8.76 -1.83
CA SER A 45 -5.81 8.41 -0.97
C SER A 45 -5.60 8.85 0.48
N ILE A 46 -4.40 8.67 1.03
CA ILE A 46 -4.04 9.17 2.36
C ILE A 46 -4.07 10.69 2.42
N GLN A 47 -3.65 11.40 1.36
CA GLN A 47 -3.70 12.86 1.32
C GLN A 47 -5.13 13.40 1.23
N ILE A 48 -6.01 12.75 0.47
CA ILE A 48 -7.43 13.09 0.40
C ILE A 48 -8.09 12.88 1.77
N GLU A 49 -7.87 11.72 2.38
CA GLU A 49 -8.35 11.45 3.74
C GLU A 49 -7.76 12.46 4.75
N SER A 50 -6.49 12.83 4.63
CA SER A 50 -5.85 13.80 5.53
C SER A 50 -6.35 15.23 5.35
N LYS A 51 -6.87 15.59 4.17
CA LYS A 51 -7.47 16.91 3.91
C LYS A 51 -8.89 17.02 4.44
N GLU A 52 -9.62 15.91 4.53
CA GLU A 52 -11.02 15.89 4.98
C GLU A 52 -11.17 15.56 6.49
N ILE A 53 -10.11 15.12 7.15
CA ILE A 53 -10.19 14.55 8.50
C ILE A 53 -9.38 15.39 9.51
N ASN A 54 -10.01 15.75 10.63
CA ASN A 54 -9.33 16.29 11.80
C ASN A 54 -8.21 15.32 12.23
N VAL A 55 -6.97 15.82 12.37
CA VAL A 55 -5.74 15.09 12.78
C VAL A 55 -5.99 14.06 13.89
N ASP A 56 -6.90 14.39 14.81
CA ASP A 56 -7.32 13.51 15.88
C ASP A 56 -7.89 12.16 15.36
N PHE A 57 -8.75 12.16 14.36
CA PHE A 57 -9.31 10.93 13.79
C PHE A 57 -8.29 10.12 12.98
N ILE A 58 -7.27 10.78 12.41
CA ILE A 58 -6.16 10.09 11.73
C ILE A 58 -5.34 9.30 12.76
N PHE A 59 -5.04 9.91 13.90
CA PHE A 59 -4.32 9.25 14.98
C PHE A 59 -5.11 8.07 15.57
N ALA A 60 -6.42 8.25 15.76
CA ALA A 60 -7.31 7.17 16.18
C ALA A 60 -7.28 5.97 15.21
N ARG A 61 -7.30 6.23 13.89
CA ARG A 61 -7.23 5.18 12.87
C ARG A 61 -5.87 4.47 12.85
N LEU A 62 -4.78 5.20 13.06
CA LEU A 62 -3.45 4.61 13.20
C LEU A 62 -3.40 3.60 14.35
N LEU A 63 -3.96 3.95 15.52
CA LEU A 63 -4.07 3.04 16.66
C LEU A 63 -4.86 1.76 16.29
N ILE A 64 -5.96 1.89 15.55
CA ILE A 64 -6.75 0.74 15.06
C ILE A 64 -5.91 -0.14 14.12
N GLN A 65 -5.17 0.45 13.17
CA GLN A 65 -4.34 -0.29 12.22
C GLN A 65 -3.18 -1.05 12.89
N MET A 66 -2.68 -0.53 14.02
CA MET A 66 -1.67 -1.22 14.84
C MET A 66 -2.27 -2.31 15.75
N GLY A 67 -3.60 -2.48 15.78
CA GLY A 67 -4.28 -3.44 16.64
C GLY A 67 -4.54 -2.94 18.07
N GLU A 68 -4.26 -1.67 18.35
CA GLU A 68 -4.41 -1.03 19.66
C GLU A 68 -5.86 -0.55 19.90
N TYR A 69 -6.82 -1.47 19.78
CA TYR A 69 -8.25 -1.13 19.78
C TYR A 69 -8.73 -0.47 21.08
N SER A 70 -8.21 -0.91 22.23
CA SER A 70 -8.59 -0.34 23.54
C SER A 70 -8.14 1.12 23.66
N LEU A 71 -6.91 1.42 23.22
CA LEU A 71 -6.37 2.78 23.23
C LEU A 71 -7.10 3.66 22.22
N ALA A 72 -7.41 3.14 21.04
CA ALA A 72 -8.19 3.85 20.04
C ALA A 72 -9.59 4.22 20.56
N HIS A 73 -10.25 3.30 21.28
CA HIS A 73 -11.56 3.52 21.87
C HIS A 73 -11.53 4.61 22.95
N ASP A 74 -10.60 4.53 23.90
CA ASP A 74 -10.44 5.53 24.95
C ASP A 74 -10.14 6.92 24.38
N TYR A 75 -9.29 6.97 23.36
CA TYR A 75 -8.90 8.20 22.69
C TYR A 75 -10.08 8.85 21.96
N LEU A 76 -10.84 8.09 21.16
CA LEU A 76 -12.04 8.58 20.47
C LEU A 76 -13.15 9.01 21.45
N THR A 77 -13.29 8.31 22.56
CA THR A 77 -14.28 8.65 23.60
C THR A 77 -13.92 9.97 24.28
N LYS A 78 -12.64 10.21 24.57
CA LYS A 78 -12.16 11.50 25.09
C LYS A 78 -12.35 12.64 24.09
N LEU A 79 -12.15 12.38 22.80
CA LEU A 79 -12.33 13.36 21.73
C LEU A 79 -13.78 13.83 21.58
N THR A 80 -14.74 12.93 21.78
CA THR A 80 -16.17 13.22 21.67
C THR A 80 -16.80 13.77 22.95
N THR A 81 -16.09 13.72 24.08
CA THR A 81 -16.55 14.23 25.39
C THR A 81 -16.04 15.63 25.73
N ILE A 82 -15.17 16.22 24.91
CA ILE A 82 -14.80 17.64 25.02
C ILE A 82 -15.95 18.48 24.46
N PRO A 83 -16.69 19.25 25.28
CA PRO A 83 -17.71 20.15 24.76
C PRO A 83 -17.01 21.37 24.14
N ASN A 84 -17.29 21.60 22.85
CA ASN A 84 -16.83 22.69 21.97
C ASN A 84 -15.64 22.33 21.06
N LEU A 85 -15.95 21.62 19.97
CA LEU A 85 -15.46 21.94 18.61
C LEU A 85 -16.66 22.45 17.80
#